data_AF-A0A3C0YYK1-F1
#
_entry.id   AF-A0A3C0YYK1-F1
#
_cell.length_a   1.000
_cell.length_b   1.000
_cell.length_c   1.000
_cell.angle_alpha   90.00
_cell.angle_beta   90.00
_cell.angle_gamma   90.00
#
_symmetry.space_group_name_H-M   'P 1'
#
loop_
_entity.id
_entity.type
_entity.pdbx_description
1 polymer ?
#
loop_
_entity_poly.entity_id
_entity_poly.type
_entity_poly.pdbx_seq_one_letter_code
_entity_poly.pdbx_strand_id
1 'polypeptide(L)'
;MKSIALVVPTFALFVGAGCSSGEESAAESAPAADTVPTRKPSVGQNQANATDSATVAPSPTAPSTRPEPAAGPASAGTASPGAQGIAAGEPSPTPQAPSEKPDSDAQKTTAADESAPNASESDPTPAVELKVGQMYSGGTLLTVAELGVTFEVPEGWFGGIPQGAEAMLLRSDSRAGMVVAMGQQSTDVNEVLAAMSAPFPVDNTTLLAPKGTPEVEGEWVRVGYSGTDGVNSLSGFAMAKVDPEGRGIVYLAAGPEAEGEYFQDLVRRLVASTKSAPVVDRAGGASDPAAGVSPLGQQWTQHLSGMLLTFMSTYGSSGGGNVGSTAKRELYMCRNGEFYYTDESLTTVDVQGAGGYSGGQDQGQGQWRIVTQGSAAGLELRWDNGDTTTHLLEFTDNKTYLDEERWFVTADNSYC
;
A
#
# COMPACT_ATOMS: atom_id res chain seq x y z
N MET A 1 -16.93 -1.20 -15.21
CA MET A 1 -16.26 -1.50 -13.94
C MET A 1 -14.86 -1.94 -14.28
N LYS A 2 -13.88 -1.04 -14.15
CA LYS A 2 -12.45 -1.37 -14.37
C LYS A 2 -11.86 -1.72 -13.01
N SER A 3 -11.21 -2.88 -12.91
CA SER A 3 -10.40 -3.26 -11.75
C SER A 3 -9.23 -2.32 -11.61
N ILE A 4 -9.19 -1.57 -10.51
CA ILE A 4 -7.98 -0.91 -10.03
C ILE A 4 -7.23 -1.97 -9.22
N ALA A 5 -5.97 -2.23 -9.58
CA ALA A 5 -5.12 -3.18 -8.88
C ALA A 5 -4.72 -2.56 -7.54
N LEU A 6 -5.06 -3.24 -6.44
CA LEU A 6 -4.61 -2.91 -5.10
C LEU A 6 -3.09 -3.15 -5.04
N VAL A 7 -2.30 -2.09 -4.83
CA VAL A 7 -0.86 -2.22 -4.56
C VAL A 7 -0.72 -2.72 -3.13
N VAL A 8 -0.40 -4.00 -2.97
CA VAL A 8 0.02 -4.57 -1.69
C VAL A 8 1.50 -4.22 -1.53
N PRO A 9 1.92 -3.43 -0.53
CA PRO A 9 3.31 -3.06 -0.37
C PRO A 9 4.15 -4.31 -0.11
N THR A 10 5.10 -4.58 -1.01
CA THR A 10 6.09 -5.65 -0.85
C THR A 10 7.23 -5.09 -0.01
N PHE A 11 7.35 -5.54 1.24
CA PHE A 11 8.45 -5.14 2.11
C PHE A 11 9.78 -5.75 1.61
N ALA A 12 10.62 -4.94 0.97
CA ALA A 12 12.00 -5.27 0.65
C ALA A 12 12.95 -4.56 1.65
N LEU A 13 13.51 -5.31 2.61
CA LEU A 13 14.56 -4.81 3.51
C LEU A 13 15.95 -5.21 2.98
N PHE A 14 16.77 -4.20 2.67
CA PHE A 14 18.18 -4.33 2.30
C PHE A 14 19.01 -4.83 3.47
N VAL A 15 19.68 -5.97 3.30
CA VAL A 15 20.72 -6.45 4.23
C VAL A 15 22.07 -5.90 3.77
N GLY A 16 22.60 -4.91 4.50
CA GLY A 16 23.96 -4.42 4.34
C GLY A 16 24.97 -5.45 4.87
N ALA A 17 25.58 -6.22 3.98
CA ALA A 17 26.78 -6.99 4.29
C ALA A 17 28.00 -6.06 4.26
N GLY A 18 28.58 -5.79 5.43
CA GLY A 18 29.84 -5.07 5.54
C GLY A 18 31.03 -5.92 5.09
N CYS A 19 31.87 -5.38 4.20
CA CYS A 19 33.22 -5.86 3.95
C CYS A 19 34.19 -4.69 3.73
N SER A 20 35.01 -4.49 4.77
CA SER A 20 36.41 -4.07 4.83
C SER A 20 37.15 -3.57 3.57
N SER A 21 37.64 -2.33 3.67
CA SER A 21 38.99 -1.81 3.34
C SER A 21 39.76 -2.32 2.12
N GLY A 22 40.08 -1.38 1.21
CA GLY A 22 41.18 -1.49 0.25
C GLY A 22 41.59 -0.09 -0.25
N GLU A 23 42.65 0.44 0.35
CA GLU A 23 43.36 1.67 -0.02
C GLU A 23 44.08 1.46 -1.36
N GLU A 24 43.79 2.24 -2.41
CA GLU A 24 44.73 2.40 -3.52
C GLU A 24 44.63 3.81 -4.12
N SER A 25 45.75 4.51 -4.00
CA SER A 25 46.04 5.84 -4.53
C SER A 25 46.49 5.74 -5.99
N ALA A 26 45.83 6.47 -6.89
CA ALA A 26 46.43 6.86 -8.16
C ALA A 26 45.91 8.24 -8.60
N ALA A 27 46.83 9.19 -8.62
CA ALA A 27 46.70 10.46 -9.33
C ALA A 27 46.95 10.21 -10.82
N GLU A 28 46.09 10.73 -11.70
CA GLU A 28 46.51 10.98 -13.10
C GLU A 28 45.63 12.06 -13.77
N SER A 29 46.26 13.22 -13.97
CA SER A 29 46.24 14.11 -15.14
C SER A 29 44.95 14.33 -15.96
N ALA A 30 44.48 15.58 -15.91
CA ALA A 30 43.64 16.19 -16.93
C ALA A 30 44.38 16.39 -18.27
N PRO A 31 43.62 16.43 -19.39
CA PRO A 31 43.96 17.37 -20.44
C PRO A 31 42.77 18.19 -20.96
N ALA A 32 43.05 19.49 -21.09
CA ALA A 32 42.73 20.43 -22.17
C ALA A 32 41.34 20.42 -22.82
N ALA A 33 40.69 21.58 -22.67
CA ALA A 33 39.59 22.06 -23.47
C ALA A 33 39.97 22.19 -24.95
N ASP A 34 39.11 21.68 -25.83
CA ASP A 34 39.12 22.03 -27.25
C ASP A 34 37.77 22.62 -27.64
N THR A 35 37.83 23.89 -28.05
CA THR A 35 36.74 24.72 -28.55
C THR A 35 36.33 24.29 -29.96
N VAL A 36 35.06 23.91 -30.13
CA VAL A 36 34.44 23.69 -31.46
C VAL A 36 33.47 24.83 -31.77
N PRO A 37 33.51 25.43 -32.97
CA PRO A 37 32.69 26.59 -33.31
C PRO A 37 31.24 26.22 -33.66
N THR A 38 30.33 27.03 -33.11
CA THR A 38 28.91 27.16 -33.45
C THR A 38 28.67 27.32 -34.95
N ARG A 39 27.92 26.39 -35.56
CA ARG A 39 27.22 26.58 -36.85
C ARG A 39 25.75 26.92 -36.58
N LYS A 40 25.34 28.12 -37.00
CA LYS A 40 23.93 28.51 -37.19
C LYS A 40 23.25 27.58 -38.20
N PRO A 41 22.03 27.07 -37.95
CA PRO A 41 21.15 26.64 -39.02
C PRO A 41 20.39 27.83 -39.61
N SER A 42 20.43 27.88 -40.94
CA SER A 42 19.72 28.82 -41.80
C SER A 42 18.23 28.57 -41.76
N VAL A 43 17.46 29.64 -41.64
CA VAL A 43 16.01 29.70 -41.86
C VAL A 43 15.73 29.30 -43.31
N GLY A 44 15.00 28.21 -43.50
CA GLY A 44 14.46 27.77 -44.79
C GLY A 44 12.94 27.72 -44.70
N GLN A 45 12.29 28.77 -45.20
CA GLN A 45 10.86 28.77 -45.50
C GLN A 45 10.56 27.63 -46.48
N ASN A 46 9.55 26.81 -46.21
CA ASN A 46 8.90 26.08 -47.26
C ASN A 46 7.38 26.09 -47.11
N GLN A 47 6.78 26.40 -48.25
CA GLN A 47 5.41 26.77 -48.49
C GLN A 47 4.46 25.57 -48.40
N ALA A 48 3.21 25.92 -48.16
CA ALA A 48 2.03 25.07 -48.17
C ALA A 48 1.99 24.09 -49.35
N ASN A 49 1.61 22.85 -49.06
CA ASN A 49 0.97 22.00 -50.05
C ASN A 49 -0.21 21.29 -49.37
N ALA A 50 -1.41 21.80 -49.65
CA ALA A 50 -2.66 21.13 -49.35
C ALA A 50 -2.81 19.96 -50.32
N THR A 51 -3.00 18.76 -49.79
CA THR A 51 -3.41 17.61 -50.61
C THR A 51 -4.60 16.95 -49.93
N ASP A 52 -5.72 16.99 -50.65
CA ASP A 52 -6.97 16.26 -50.45
C ASP A 52 -6.70 14.81 -50.03
N SER A 53 -7.29 14.38 -48.91
CA SER A 53 -7.43 12.96 -48.56
C SER A 53 -8.90 12.59 -48.67
N ALA A 54 -9.21 11.88 -49.76
CA ALA A 54 -10.50 11.27 -50.00
C ALA A 54 -10.76 10.12 -49.01
N THR A 55 -11.91 10.19 -48.35
CA THR A 55 -12.48 9.17 -47.48
C THR A 55 -12.73 7.87 -48.25
N VAL A 56 -12.01 6.80 -47.91
CA VAL A 56 -12.32 5.43 -48.33
C VAL A 56 -13.02 4.74 -47.16
N ALA A 57 -14.29 4.40 -47.34
CA ALA A 57 -15.07 3.62 -46.39
C ALA A 57 -14.62 2.14 -46.38
N PRO A 58 -14.49 1.48 -45.21
CA PRO A 58 -14.27 0.04 -45.16
C PRO A 58 -15.59 -0.73 -45.34
N SER A 59 -15.58 -1.72 -46.24
CA SER A 59 -16.63 -2.71 -46.43
C SER A 59 -16.74 -3.67 -45.24
N PRO A 60 -17.96 -4.17 -44.91
CA PRO A 60 -18.17 -5.11 -43.81
C PRO A 60 -17.77 -6.54 -44.20
N THR A 61 -16.94 -7.19 -43.37
CA THR A 61 -16.61 -8.61 -43.50
C THR A 61 -17.54 -9.44 -42.62
N ALA A 62 -18.19 -10.44 -43.21
CA ALA A 62 -19.13 -11.35 -42.57
C ALA A 62 -18.45 -12.30 -41.55
N PRO A 63 -19.18 -12.79 -40.53
CA PRO A 63 -18.65 -13.73 -39.55
C PRO A 63 -18.60 -15.16 -40.12
N SER A 64 -17.40 -15.76 -40.07
CA SER A 64 -17.17 -17.17 -40.39
C SER A 64 -17.44 -18.03 -39.16
N THR A 65 -18.48 -18.86 -39.24
CA THR A 65 -18.84 -19.91 -38.27
C THR A 65 -17.80 -21.03 -38.30
N ARG A 66 -17.25 -21.39 -37.13
CA ARG A 66 -16.39 -22.56 -36.95
C ARG A 66 -17.09 -23.61 -36.07
N PRO A 67 -16.91 -24.92 -36.32
CA PRO A 67 -17.74 -25.97 -35.74
C PRO A 67 -17.25 -26.45 -34.38
N GLU A 68 -18.24 -26.83 -33.58
CA GLU A 68 -18.23 -27.67 -32.39
C GLU A 68 -17.52 -29.02 -32.61
N PRO A 69 -16.66 -29.49 -31.69
CA PRO A 69 -16.26 -30.88 -31.64
C PRO A 69 -16.99 -31.66 -30.54
N ALA A 70 -17.37 -32.87 -30.93
CA ALA A 70 -18.23 -33.82 -30.27
C ALA A 70 -17.70 -34.41 -28.95
N ALA A 71 -18.66 -34.82 -28.14
CA ALA A 71 -18.53 -35.60 -26.92
C ALA A 71 -18.04 -37.05 -27.16
N GLY A 72 -17.37 -37.60 -26.14
CA GLY A 72 -17.19 -39.04 -25.91
C GLY A 72 -15.96 -39.36 -25.07
N PRO A 73 -15.87 -40.57 -24.46
CA PRO A 73 -16.80 -41.09 -23.46
C PRO A 73 -16.12 -41.48 -22.14
N ALA A 74 -16.99 -41.77 -21.15
CA ALA A 74 -16.68 -42.29 -19.83
C ALA A 74 -15.73 -43.50 -19.82
N SER A 75 -14.85 -43.54 -18.83
CA SER A 75 -14.15 -44.76 -18.40
C SER A 75 -14.40 -45.01 -16.92
N ALA A 76 -15.10 -46.11 -16.66
CA ALA A 76 -15.31 -46.69 -15.36
C ALA A 76 -14.01 -47.34 -14.85
N GLY A 77 -13.61 -46.99 -13.63
CA GLY A 77 -12.47 -47.57 -12.91
C GLY A 77 -12.95 -48.48 -11.79
N THR A 78 -12.64 -49.75 -11.95
CA THR A 78 -13.04 -50.94 -11.21
C THR A 78 -12.60 -50.94 -9.74
N ALA A 79 -13.46 -51.48 -8.88
CA ALA A 79 -13.18 -51.87 -7.51
C ALA A 79 -12.14 -53.01 -7.42
N SER A 80 -11.36 -53.05 -6.35
CA SER A 80 -10.89 -54.32 -5.78
C SER A 80 -10.65 -54.23 -4.26
N PRO A 81 -10.86 -55.34 -3.53
CA PRO A 81 -10.96 -55.38 -2.08
C PRO A 81 -9.65 -55.83 -1.41
N GLY A 82 -9.45 -55.45 -0.16
CA GLY A 82 -8.39 -55.95 0.71
C GLY A 82 -8.77 -55.81 2.17
N ALA A 83 -9.32 -56.88 2.73
CA ALA A 83 -9.57 -57.07 4.16
C ALA A 83 -8.31 -57.60 4.88
N GLN A 84 -8.38 -57.62 6.22
CA GLN A 84 -7.44 -58.10 7.26
C GLN A 84 -6.69 -56.92 7.93
N GLY A 85 -6.90 -56.54 9.20
CA GLY A 85 -7.55 -57.15 10.35
C GLY A 85 -6.52 -57.75 11.31
N ILE A 86 -6.03 -57.01 12.32
CA ILE A 86 -5.36 -57.54 13.53
C ILE A 86 -5.54 -56.57 14.74
N ALA A 87 -6.02 -57.16 15.86
CA ALA A 87 -5.85 -56.88 17.30
C ALA A 87 -5.84 -55.42 17.84
N ALA A 88 -6.69 -55.00 18.81
CA ALA A 88 -6.94 -55.52 20.17
C ALA A 88 -5.75 -55.34 21.15
N GLY A 89 -5.92 -54.41 22.11
CA GLY A 89 -5.06 -54.13 23.26
C GLY A 89 -4.96 -52.61 23.46
N GLU A 90 -5.14 -51.97 24.60
CA GLU A 90 -5.42 -52.31 26.01
C GLU A 90 -5.94 -51.00 26.67
N PRO A 91 -6.54 -51.05 27.89
CA PRO A 91 -7.26 -49.94 28.47
C PRO A 91 -6.35 -48.88 29.13
N SER A 92 -6.68 -47.60 28.96
CA SER A 92 -6.12 -46.51 29.76
C SER A 92 -6.80 -46.40 31.13
N PRO A 93 -6.05 -46.11 32.20
CA PRO A 93 -6.59 -45.97 33.55
C PRO A 93 -7.24 -44.60 33.80
N THR A 94 -8.37 -44.67 34.49
CA THR A 94 -9.12 -43.58 35.11
C THR A 94 -8.27 -42.68 36.02
N PRO A 95 -8.30 -41.34 35.88
CA PRO A 95 -7.87 -40.45 36.94
C PRO A 95 -8.96 -40.33 38.01
N GLN A 96 -8.59 -40.68 39.25
CA GLN A 96 -9.39 -40.52 40.45
C GLN A 96 -9.66 -39.05 40.77
N ALA A 97 -10.91 -38.76 41.13
CA ALA A 97 -11.32 -37.55 41.82
C ALA A 97 -10.97 -37.62 43.32
N PRO A 98 -10.57 -36.49 43.94
CA PRO A 98 -10.81 -36.22 45.35
C PRO A 98 -11.93 -35.15 45.45
N SER A 99 -13.16 -35.52 45.79
CA SER A 99 -13.68 -35.54 47.18
C SER A 99 -13.51 -34.20 47.91
N GLU A 100 -14.55 -33.38 47.82
CA GLU A 100 -14.89 -32.32 48.76
C GLU A 100 -14.98 -32.82 50.21
N LYS A 101 -14.57 -31.99 51.16
CA LYS A 101 -15.35 -31.77 52.38
C LYS A 101 -15.21 -30.31 52.89
N PRO A 102 -16.27 -29.80 53.56
CA PRO A 102 -16.42 -28.40 53.95
C PRO A 102 -16.07 -28.16 55.41
N ASP A 103 -15.57 -26.96 55.72
CA ASP A 103 -15.65 -26.31 57.04
C ASP A 103 -15.63 -24.80 56.72
N SER A 104 -16.72 -24.02 56.84
CA SER A 104 -17.43 -23.64 58.06
C SER A 104 -16.51 -22.99 59.09
N ASP A 105 -16.26 -21.69 58.96
CA ASP A 105 -16.24 -20.81 60.13
C ASP A 105 -16.68 -19.39 59.79
N ALA A 106 -17.61 -18.91 60.61
CA ALA A 106 -18.25 -17.62 60.55
C ALA A 106 -17.52 -16.62 61.46
N GLN A 107 -17.18 -15.46 60.92
CA GLN A 107 -16.96 -14.22 61.69
C GLN A 107 -17.58 -13.08 60.85
N LYS A 108 -18.79 -12.61 61.15
CA LYS A 108 -19.20 -11.71 62.25
C LYS A 108 -18.52 -10.32 62.19
N THR A 109 -19.19 -9.45 61.42
CA THR A 109 -19.44 -8.02 61.64
C THR A 109 -18.35 -7.15 62.28
N THR A 110 -17.89 -6.15 61.50
CA THR A 110 -17.84 -4.78 62.01
C THR A 110 -18.23 -3.80 60.90
N ALA A 111 -19.36 -3.12 61.08
CA ALA A 111 -19.77 -1.97 60.29
C ALA A 111 -19.00 -0.75 60.80
N ALA A 112 -18.29 -0.05 59.92
CA ALA A 112 -17.79 1.29 60.16
C ALA A 112 -17.61 2.02 58.83
N ASP A 113 -18.44 3.04 58.66
CA ASP A 113 -18.16 4.28 57.93
C ASP A 113 -17.83 4.19 56.43
N GLU A 114 -18.89 4.00 55.64
CA GLU A 114 -18.91 4.18 54.19
C GLU A 114 -18.93 5.68 53.86
N SER A 115 -17.78 6.33 54.06
CA SER A 115 -17.48 7.60 53.41
C SER A 115 -17.25 7.32 51.92
N ALA A 116 -18.29 7.54 51.11
CA ALA A 116 -18.23 7.43 49.66
C ALA A 116 -17.01 8.21 49.13
N PRO A 117 -16.05 7.56 48.45
CA PRO A 117 -14.98 8.29 47.78
C PRO A 117 -15.65 9.12 46.69
N ASN A 118 -15.57 10.44 46.83
CA ASN A 118 -15.86 11.40 45.78
C ASN A 118 -15.14 10.89 44.53
N ALA A 119 -15.90 10.46 43.52
CA ALA A 119 -15.39 10.24 42.18
C ALA A 119 -14.92 11.60 41.68
N SER A 120 -13.66 11.91 41.95
CA SER A 120 -12.98 13.03 41.33
C SER A 120 -13.00 12.74 39.83
N GLU A 121 -13.85 13.45 39.11
CA GLU A 121 -13.81 13.57 37.66
C GLU A 121 -12.40 14.07 37.32
N SER A 122 -11.50 13.13 37.03
CA SER A 122 -10.18 13.44 36.50
C SER A 122 -10.38 14.09 35.13
N ASP A 123 -9.86 15.31 34.99
CA ASP A 123 -9.85 16.03 33.72
C ASP A 123 -9.41 15.08 32.58
N PRO A 124 -10.13 15.07 31.44
CA PRO A 124 -9.83 14.14 30.37
C PRO A 124 -8.39 14.35 29.90
N THR A 125 -7.61 13.26 29.89
CA THR A 125 -6.24 13.27 29.36
C THR A 125 -6.24 13.87 27.96
N PRO A 126 -5.46 14.93 27.70
CA PRO A 126 -5.43 15.56 26.39
C PRO A 126 -4.92 14.56 25.36
N ALA A 127 -5.58 14.54 24.19
CA ALA A 127 -5.17 13.65 23.10
C ALA A 127 -3.81 14.09 22.53
N VAL A 128 -2.91 13.13 22.33
CA VAL A 128 -1.56 13.33 21.81
C VAL A 128 -1.53 13.01 20.32
N GLU A 129 -0.97 13.90 19.50
CA GLU A 129 -0.82 13.67 18.07
C GLU A 129 0.15 12.51 17.79
N LEU A 130 -0.28 11.56 16.95
CA LEU A 130 0.52 10.44 16.51
C LEU A 130 1.64 10.91 15.57
N LYS A 131 2.89 10.60 15.93
CA LYS A 131 4.11 10.94 15.20
C LYS A 131 4.95 9.72 14.88
N VAL A 132 5.52 9.69 13.67
CA VAL A 132 6.47 8.67 13.21
C VAL A 132 7.73 8.70 14.08
N GLY A 133 8.22 7.51 14.47
CA GLY A 133 9.40 7.32 15.32
C GLY A 133 9.15 7.55 16.81
N GLN A 134 7.95 7.94 17.22
CA GLN A 134 7.59 8.10 18.63
C GLN A 134 6.80 6.88 19.13
N MET A 135 7.12 6.44 20.35
CA MET A 135 6.43 5.35 21.05
C MET A 135 5.47 5.91 22.11
N TYR A 136 4.35 5.22 22.31
CA TYR A 136 3.26 5.59 23.22
C TYR A 136 2.93 4.40 24.11
N SER A 137 2.66 4.67 25.39
CA SER A 137 2.27 3.67 26.38
C SER A 137 0.75 3.47 26.42
N GLY A 138 0.31 2.37 27.01
CA GLY A 138 -1.10 2.10 27.32
C GLY A 138 -1.77 3.25 28.08
N GLY A 139 -3.06 3.45 27.82
CA GLY A 139 -3.87 4.55 28.33
C GLY A 139 -3.67 5.88 27.60
N THR A 140 -2.71 5.98 26.67
CA THR A 140 -2.51 7.22 25.90
C THR A 140 -3.63 7.38 24.87
N LEU A 141 -4.37 8.48 24.94
CA LEU A 141 -5.31 8.88 23.90
C LEU A 141 -4.53 9.51 22.74
N LEU A 142 -4.57 8.87 21.57
CA LEU A 142 -3.87 9.30 20.36
C LEU A 142 -4.82 9.93 19.36
N THR A 143 -4.33 10.94 18.63
CA THR A 143 -5.01 11.58 17.51
C THR A 143 -4.24 11.30 16.23
N VAL A 144 -4.90 10.73 15.22
CA VAL A 144 -4.42 10.67 13.84
C VAL A 144 -5.08 11.80 13.06
N ALA A 145 -4.43 12.97 13.06
CA ALA A 145 -5.00 14.19 12.51
C ALA A 145 -5.39 14.06 11.04
N GLU A 146 -4.61 13.32 10.25
CA GLU A 146 -4.84 13.09 8.82
C GLU A 146 -6.14 12.32 8.54
N LEU A 147 -6.52 11.42 9.45
CA LEU A 147 -7.74 10.62 9.32
C LEU A 147 -8.92 11.22 10.09
N GLY A 148 -8.68 12.23 10.93
CA GLY A 148 -9.71 12.73 11.84
C GLY A 148 -10.20 11.67 12.82
N VAL A 149 -9.30 10.83 13.34
CA VAL A 149 -9.67 9.81 14.34
C VAL A 149 -8.84 9.93 15.59
N THR A 150 -9.44 9.63 16.73
CA THR A 150 -8.76 9.44 18.01
C THR A 150 -9.03 8.04 18.53
N PHE A 151 -8.04 7.39 19.12
CA PHE A 151 -8.20 6.10 19.78
C PHE A 151 -7.23 5.98 20.97
N GLU A 152 -7.51 5.07 21.89
CA GLU A 152 -6.69 4.87 23.08
C GLU A 152 -5.77 3.65 22.91
N VAL A 153 -4.48 3.79 23.26
CA VAL A 153 -3.58 2.64 23.31
C VAL A 153 -4.05 1.71 24.43
N PRO A 154 -4.33 0.42 24.18
CA PRO A 154 -4.85 -0.47 25.21
C PRO A 154 -3.91 -0.61 26.41
N GLU A 155 -4.47 -0.75 27.60
CA GLU A 155 -3.69 -1.00 28.81
C GLU A 155 -2.79 -2.24 28.70
N GLY A 156 -1.53 -2.12 29.12
CA GLY A 156 -0.51 -3.17 28.99
C GLY A 156 0.05 -3.36 27.56
N TRP A 157 -0.31 -2.47 26.64
CA TRP A 157 0.26 -2.37 25.30
C TRP A 157 1.07 -1.08 25.15
N PHE A 158 2.02 -1.09 24.24
CA PHE A 158 2.78 0.10 23.85
C PHE A 158 3.19 -0.02 22.39
N GLY A 159 3.37 1.10 21.72
CA GLY A 159 3.60 1.09 20.29
C GLY A 159 3.70 2.45 19.64
N GLY A 160 3.90 2.47 18.34
CA GLY A 160 4.10 3.68 17.56
C GLY A 160 4.16 3.35 16.07
N ILE A 161 4.43 4.35 15.23
CA ILE A 161 4.74 4.13 13.81
C ILE A 161 6.26 4.09 13.68
N PRO A 162 6.89 2.93 13.42
CA PRO A 162 8.33 2.87 13.13
C PRO A 162 8.72 3.79 11.96
N GLN A 163 9.97 4.24 11.93
CA GLN A 163 10.46 4.96 10.74
C GLN A 163 10.36 4.08 9.50
N GLY A 164 9.80 4.61 8.41
CA GLY A 164 9.59 3.86 7.16
C GLY A 164 8.36 2.95 7.17
N ALA A 165 7.59 2.89 8.25
CA ALA A 165 6.34 2.15 8.31
C ALA A 165 5.13 3.05 8.07
N GLU A 166 4.09 2.50 7.46
CA GLU A 166 2.81 3.18 7.21
C GLU A 166 1.74 2.80 8.23
N ALA A 167 2.04 1.80 9.07
CA ALA A 167 1.15 1.28 10.09
C ALA A 167 1.71 1.52 11.50
N MET A 168 0.82 1.79 12.44
CA MET A 168 1.16 1.74 13.84
C MET A 168 1.22 0.29 14.29
N LEU A 169 2.31 -0.07 14.99
CA LEU A 169 2.50 -1.38 15.59
C LEU A 169 2.41 -1.25 17.12
N LEU A 170 1.52 -2.01 17.73
CA LEU A 170 1.45 -2.17 19.19
C LEU A 170 1.90 -3.58 19.59
N ARG A 171 2.61 -3.65 20.71
CA ARG A 171 3.10 -4.88 21.33
C ARG A 171 2.80 -4.87 22.82
N SER A 172 2.79 -6.04 23.44
CA SER A 172 2.70 -6.20 24.89
C SER A 172 3.95 -6.89 25.42
N ASP A 173 4.42 -6.49 26.60
CA ASP A 173 5.50 -7.18 27.31
C ASP A 173 5.00 -8.43 28.05
N SER A 174 3.69 -8.53 28.28
CA SER A 174 3.07 -9.58 29.09
C SER A 174 2.38 -10.68 28.29
N ARG A 175 2.13 -10.43 27.00
CA ARG A 175 1.39 -11.33 26.11
C ARG A 175 2.04 -11.40 24.75
N ALA A 176 2.17 -12.62 24.23
CA ALA A 176 2.65 -12.83 22.87
C ALA A 176 1.58 -12.41 21.87
N GLY A 177 1.91 -11.53 20.94
CA GLY A 177 1.02 -11.06 19.89
C GLY A 177 1.36 -9.65 19.44
N MET A 178 0.55 -9.13 18.53
CA MET A 178 0.69 -7.79 17.99
C MET A 178 -0.67 -7.18 17.65
N VAL A 179 -0.72 -5.85 17.60
CA VAL A 179 -1.79 -5.10 16.95
C VAL A 179 -1.18 -4.24 15.85
N VAL A 180 -1.83 -4.21 14.71
CA VAL A 180 -1.53 -3.33 13.59
C VAL A 180 -2.72 -2.38 13.44
N ALA A 181 -2.47 -1.07 13.44
CA ALA A 181 -3.46 -0.06 13.11
C ALA A 181 -3.01 0.70 11.85
N MET A 182 -3.84 0.68 10.81
CA MET A 182 -3.53 1.27 9.50
C MET A 182 -4.57 2.32 9.14
N GLY A 183 -4.10 3.51 8.77
CA GLY A 183 -4.92 4.51 8.13
C GLY A 183 -5.15 4.18 6.66
N GLN A 184 -6.34 4.49 6.16
CA GLN A 184 -6.70 4.40 4.74
C GLN A 184 -7.29 5.74 4.31
N GLN A 185 -6.95 6.20 3.11
CA GLN A 185 -7.51 7.41 2.51
C GLN A 185 -8.01 7.07 1.11
N SER A 186 -9.04 7.79 0.65
CA SER A 186 -9.64 7.59 -0.68
C SER A 186 -10.11 6.16 -0.94
N THR A 187 -10.51 5.44 0.11
CA THR A 187 -10.94 4.04 0.04
C THR A 187 -12.46 3.95 0.15
N ASP A 188 -13.08 3.01 -0.55
CA ASP A 188 -14.49 2.67 -0.34
C ASP A 188 -14.70 1.34 0.39
N VAL A 189 -15.92 1.10 0.88
CA VAL A 189 -16.24 -0.11 1.65
C VAL A 189 -15.98 -1.41 0.88
N ASN A 190 -16.17 -1.43 -0.45
CA ASN A 190 -15.91 -2.61 -1.26
C ASN A 190 -14.41 -2.87 -1.42
N GLU A 191 -13.61 -1.81 -1.52
CA GLU A 191 -12.15 -1.93 -1.52
C GLU A 191 -11.64 -2.48 -0.18
N VAL A 192 -12.21 -2.03 0.94
CA VAL A 192 -11.91 -2.62 2.26
C VAL A 192 -12.35 -4.08 2.36
N LEU A 193 -13.55 -4.43 1.87
CA LEU A 193 -14.00 -5.83 1.83
C LEU A 193 -13.03 -6.70 1.01
N ALA A 194 -12.56 -6.20 -0.15
CA ALA A 194 -11.58 -6.89 -0.98
C ALA A 194 -10.24 -7.04 -0.27
N ALA A 195 -9.72 -5.95 0.33
CA ALA A 195 -8.46 -5.95 1.07
C ALA A 195 -8.48 -6.90 2.28
N MET A 196 -9.57 -6.90 3.07
CA MET A 196 -9.73 -7.80 4.22
C MET A 196 -9.99 -9.26 3.82
N SER A 197 -10.36 -9.51 2.55
CA SER A 197 -10.45 -10.88 2.00
C SER A 197 -9.12 -11.43 1.51
N ALA A 198 -8.06 -10.59 1.48
CA ALA A 198 -6.73 -11.01 1.08
C ALA A 198 -5.92 -11.55 2.28
N PRO A 199 -4.94 -12.45 2.04
CA PRO A 199 -3.95 -12.80 3.05
C PRO A 199 -3.14 -11.56 3.48
N PHE A 200 -2.89 -11.43 4.78
CA PHE A 200 -2.12 -10.35 5.36
C PHE A 200 -0.71 -10.85 5.74
N PRO A 201 0.35 -10.44 5.02
CA PRO A 201 1.72 -10.76 5.40
C PRO A 201 2.11 -9.93 6.61
N VAL A 202 2.46 -10.59 7.70
CA VAL A 202 2.99 -9.93 8.90
C VAL A 202 4.49 -9.71 8.76
N ASP A 203 5.18 -10.74 8.26
CA ASP A 203 6.60 -10.74 7.93
C ASP A 203 6.87 -11.81 6.83
N ASN A 204 8.14 -12.09 6.53
CA ASN A 204 8.55 -13.03 5.48
C ASN A 204 8.16 -14.50 5.75
N THR A 205 7.86 -14.83 7.00
CA THR A 205 7.57 -16.20 7.47
C THR A 205 6.15 -16.35 8.01
N THR A 206 5.49 -15.24 8.31
CA THR A 206 4.18 -15.20 8.94
C THR A 206 3.13 -14.64 7.99
N LEU A 207 2.17 -15.48 7.61
CA LEU A 207 1.04 -15.11 6.75
C LEU A 207 -0.28 -15.40 7.46
N LEU A 208 -1.15 -14.40 7.56
CA LEU A 208 -2.49 -14.55 8.10
C LEU A 208 -3.51 -14.65 6.96
N ALA A 209 -4.24 -15.76 6.87
CA ALA A 209 -5.32 -15.95 5.92
C ALA A 209 -6.69 -15.70 6.58
N PRO A 210 -7.64 -15.06 5.89
CA PRO A 210 -8.97 -14.78 6.45
C PRO A 210 -9.78 -16.07 6.66
N LYS A 211 -10.46 -16.15 7.80
CA LYS A 211 -11.39 -17.22 8.17
C LYS A 211 -12.78 -16.91 7.60
N GLY A 212 -12.89 -16.96 6.27
CA GLY A 212 -14.14 -16.72 5.54
C GLY A 212 -14.25 -15.32 4.94
N THR A 213 -15.45 -14.97 4.47
CA THR A 213 -15.72 -13.68 3.84
C THR A 213 -15.89 -12.60 4.91
N PRO A 214 -15.31 -11.40 4.74
CA PRO A 214 -15.57 -10.28 5.63
C PRO A 214 -17.07 -9.94 5.73
N GLU A 215 -17.53 -9.62 6.93
CA GLU A 215 -18.92 -9.30 7.24
C GLU A 215 -19.05 -7.81 7.60
N VAL A 216 -20.12 -7.16 7.11
CA VAL A 216 -20.45 -5.79 7.50
C VAL A 216 -21.38 -5.82 8.72
N GLU A 217 -20.96 -5.17 9.81
CA GLU A 217 -21.71 -5.01 11.05
C GLU A 217 -21.80 -3.52 11.41
N GLY A 218 -22.93 -2.89 11.07
CA GLY A 218 -23.12 -1.45 11.23
C GLY A 218 -22.17 -0.66 10.33
N GLU A 219 -21.31 0.17 10.92
CA GLU A 219 -20.28 0.95 10.21
C GLU A 219 -18.93 0.21 10.09
N TRP A 220 -18.85 -1.02 10.59
CA TRP A 220 -17.61 -1.78 10.65
C TRP A 220 -17.64 -2.99 9.73
N VAL A 221 -16.54 -3.25 9.04
CA VAL A 221 -16.25 -4.52 8.37
C VAL A 221 -15.42 -5.36 9.33
N ARG A 222 -15.74 -6.64 9.51
CA ARG A 222 -14.98 -7.55 10.36
C ARG A 222 -14.64 -8.87 9.69
N VAL A 223 -13.49 -9.45 10.04
CA VAL A 223 -13.09 -10.79 9.60
C VAL A 223 -12.17 -11.44 10.62
N GLY A 224 -12.28 -12.75 10.80
CA GLY A 224 -11.30 -13.53 11.55
C GLY A 224 -10.11 -13.88 10.68
N TYR A 225 -8.96 -14.16 11.28
CA TYR A 225 -7.76 -14.65 10.59
C TYR A 225 -7.18 -15.89 11.29
N SER A 226 -6.49 -16.73 10.52
CA SER A 226 -5.62 -17.82 10.99
C SER A 226 -4.32 -17.81 10.22
N GLY A 227 -3.24 -18.27 10.85
CA GLY A 227 -1.98 -18.46 10.16
C GLY A 227 -1.00 -19.26 11.00
N THR A 228 0.26 -19.19 10.61
CA THR A 228 1.37 -19.74 11.39
C THR A 228 2.59 -18.83 11.23
N ASP A 229 3.43 -18.75 12.27
CA ASP A 229 4.76 -18.10 12.24
C ASP A 229 5.88 -19.09 11.87
N GLY A 230 5.50 -20.24 11.28
CA GLY A 230 6.39 -21.35 10.93
C GLY A 230 6.52 -22.42 12.03
N VAL A 231 6.15 -22.10 13.27
CA VAL A 231 6.23 -23.05 14.40
C VAL A 231 4.90 -23.15 15.16
N ASN A 232 4.27 -22.01 15.43
CA ASN A 232 3.06 -21.88 16.22
C ASN A 232 1.86 -21.57 15.32
N SER A 233 0.69 -22.07 15.70
CA SER A 233 -0.58 -21.63 15.12
C SER A 233 -0.95 -20.25 15.66
N LEU A 234 -1.39 -19.38 14.77
CA LEU A 234 -1.86 -18.03 15.09
C LEU A 234 -3.36 -17.89 14.84
N SER A 235 -4.03 -17.12 15.68
CA SER A 235 -5.37 -16.60 15.42
C SER A 235 -5.35 -15.09 15.47
N GLY A 236 -6.12 -14.46 14.59
CA GLY A 236 -6.27 -13.03 14.56
C GLY A 236 -7.70 -12.60 14.28
N PHE A 237 -7.94 -11.31 14.44
CA PHE A 237 -9.22 -10.68 14.17
C PHE A 237 -8.96 -9.27 13.67
N ALA A 238 -9.71 -8.82 12.68
CA ALA A 238 -9.62 -7.46 12.19
C ALA A 238 -10.99 -6.80 12.10
N MET A 239 -11.00 -5.49 12.34
CA MET A 239 -12.14 -4.61 12.12
C MET A 239 -11.68 -3.35 11.40
N ALA A 240 -12.47 -2.90 10.42
CA ALA A 240 -12.22 -1.70 9.66
C ALA A 240 -13.47 -0.81 9.61
N LYS A 241 -13.29 0.50 9.63
CA LYS A 241 -14.34 1.47 9.35
C LYS A 241 -13.87 2.40 8.25
N VAL A 242 -14.78 2.75 7.34
CA VAL A 242 -14.58 3.77 6.30
C VAL A 242 -15.70 4.78 6.44
N ASP A 243 -15.36 6.06 6.46
CA ASP A 243 -16.33 7.15 6.48
C ASP A 243 -16.79 7.53 5.06
N PRO A 244 -17.85 8.32 4.90
CA PRO A 244 -18.34 8.73 3.58
C PRO A 244 -17.36 9.56 2.73
N GLU A 245 -16.29 10.09 3.35
CA GLU A 245 -15.24 10.85 2.67
C GLU A 245 -14.09 9.92 2.21
N GLY A 246 -14.23 8.62 2.41
CA GLY A 246 -13.27 7.60 2.00
C GLY A 246 -12.06 7.48 2.94
N ARG A 247 -12.14 8.05 4.15
CA ARG A 247 -11.11 7.85 5.18
C ARG A 247 -11.46 6.63 6.00
N GLY A 248 -10.49 5.80 6.30
CA GLY A 248 -10.70 4.62 7.11
C GLY A 248 -9.59 4.33 8.08
N ILE A 249 -9.91 3.48 9.05
CA ILE A 249 -8.94 2.86 9.94
C ILE A 249 -9.20 1.37 10.01
N VAL A 250 -8.14 0.58 9.91
CA VAL A 250 -8.16 -0.88 10.04
C VAL A 250 -7.36 -1.24 11.28
N TYR A 251 -7.97 -2.00 12.18
CA TYR A 251 -7.29 -2.65 13.29
C TYR A 251 -7.21 -4.14 13.03
N LEU A 252 -6.02 -4.72 13.13
CA LEU A 252 -5.80 -6.16 13.11
C LEU A 252 -5.02 -6.53 14.37
N ALA A 253 -5.50 -7.52 15.13
CA ALA A 253 -4.74 -8.10 16.21
C ALA A 253 -4.54 -9.60 15.98
N ALA A 254 -3.36 -10.11 16.29
CA ALA A 254 -3.02 -11.52 16.11
C ALA A 254 -2.03 -12.00 17.18
N GLY A 255 -2.14 -13.27 17.54
CA GLY A 255 -1.22 -13.96 18.45
C GLY A 255 -1.52 -15.46 18.51
N PRO A 256 -1.08 -16.16 19.57
CA PRO A 256 -1.28 -17.60 19.71
C PRO A 256 -2.74 -18.00 19.54
N GLU A 257 -2.99 -19.11 18.83
CA GLU A 257 -4.36 -19.58 18.54
C GLU A 257 -5.22 -19.76 19.80
N ALA A 258 -4.63 -20.23 20.89
CA ALA A 258 -5.30 -20.42 22.19
C ALA A 258 -5.83 -19.12 22.81
N GLU A 259 -5.35 -17.96 22.37
CA GLU A 259 -5.76 -16.63 22.85
C GLU A 259 -6.65 -15.89 21.83
N GLY A 260 -7.23 -16.59 20.84
CA GLY A 260 -8.02 -15.97 19.77
C GLY A 260 -9.16 -15.05 20.25
N GLU A 261 -9.90 -15.45 21.29
CA GLU A 261 -10.98 -14.64 21.88
C GLU A 261 -10.45 -13.34 22.50
N TYR A 262 -9.28 -13.39 23.15
CA TYR A 262 -8.65 -12.20 23.74
C TYR A 262 -8.31 -11.16 22.66
N PHE A 263 -7.75 -11.59 21.52
CA PHE A 263 -7.42 -10.68 20.41
C PHE A 263 -8.67 -10.10 19.75
N GLN A 264 -9.75 -10.88 19.65
CA GLN A 264 -11.03 -10.38 19.16
C GLN A 264 -11.58 -9.27 20.07
N ASP A 265 -11.57 -9.49 21.40
CA ASP A 265 -12.03 -8.49 22.36
C ASP A 265 -11.11 -7.26 22.42
N LEU A 266 -9.80 -7.44 22.20
CA LEU A 266 -8.84 -6.34 22.10
C LEU A 266 -9.18 -5.40 20.93
N VAL A 267 -9.45 -5.95 19.75
CA VAL A 267 -9.85 -5.15 18.58
C VAL A 267 -11.19 -4.45 18.82
N ARG A 268 -12.16 -5.14 19.44
CA ARG A 268 -13.44 -4.52 19.80
C ARG A 268 -13.26 -3.34 20.77
N ARG A 269 -12.34 -3.43 21.73
CA ARG A 269 -12.02 -2.31 22.64
C ARG A 269 -11.36 -1.15 21.91
N LEU A 270 -10.43 -1.41 20.99
CA LEU A 270 -9.84 -0.38 20.13
C LEU A 270 -10.90 0.34 19.31
N VAL A 271 -11.77 -0.42 18.65
CA VAL A 271 -12.92 0.10 17.92
C VAL A 271 -13.84 0.94 18.80
N ALA A 272 -14.18 0.46 19.99
CA ALA A 272 -15.02 1.19 20.94
C ALA A 272 -14.37 2.48 21.47
N SER A 273 -13.04 2.50 21.58
CA SER A 273 -12.27 3.71 21.96
C SER A 273 -12.13 4.71 20.79
N THR A 274 -12.38 4.25 19.55
CA THR A 274 -12.18 5.07 18.37
C THR A 274 -13.32 6.07 18.22
N LYS A 275 -12.97 7.35 18.19
CA LYS A 275 -13.91 8.45 17.96
C LYS A 275 -13.47 9.23 16.73
N SER A 276 -14.44 9.73 15.97
CA SER A 276 -14.16 10.75 14.96
C SER A 276 -13.75 12.03 15.69
N ALA A 277 -12.54 12.51 15.44
CA ALA A 277 -12.18 13.88 15.70
C ALA A 277 -12.67 14.74 14.54
N PRO A 278 -13.10 15.98 14.78
CA PRO A 278 -13.25 16.93 13.70
C PRO A 278 -11.91 16.97 12.97
N VAL A 279 -11.95 16.61 11.69
CA VAL A 279 -10.82 16.87 10.81
C VAL A 279 -10.69 18.37 10.88
N VAL A 280 -9.58 18.83 11.44
CA VAL A 280 -9.30 20.26 11.42
C VAL A 280 -9.09 20.54 9.96
N ASP A 281 -10.18 20.97 9.30
CA ASP A 281 -10.19 21.43 7.93
C ASP A 281 -9.13 22.52 7.85
N ARG A 282 -7.90 22.11 7.48
CA ARG A 282 -6.90 23.04 6.97
C ARG A 282 -7.40 23.73 5.69
N ALA A 283 -8.61 23.41 5.23
CA ALA A 283 -9.35 24.07 4.17
C ALA A 283 -9.94 25.45 4.55
N GLY A 284 -9.88 25.89 5.82
CA GLY A 284 -10.34 27.24 6.22
C GLY A 284 -9.28 28.34 6.16
N GLY A 285 -8.01 27.99 6.13
CA GLY A 285 -6.95 28.93 5.78
C GLY A 285 -6.86 28.96 4.27
N ALA A 286 -7.05 30.12 3.65
CA ALA A 286 -6.53 30.37 2.31
C ALA A 286 -5.12 29.77 2.29
N SER A 287 -4.96 28.71 1.51
CA SER A 287 -3.71 27.99 1.34
C SER A 287 -2.64 29.00 0.99
N ASP A 288 -1.88 29.42 1.99
CA ASP A 288 -0.49 29.72 1.73
C ASP A 288 0.09 28.36 1.32
N PRO A 289 0.40 28.13 0.03
CA PRO A 289 0.91 26.84 -0.45
C PRO A 289 2.19 26.41 0.31
N ALA A 290 2.78 27.28 1.13
CA ALA A 290 3.91 26.99 2.00
C ALA A 290 3.55 26.35 3.36
N ALA A 291 2.32 26.51 3.90
CA ALA A 291 2.06 26.28 5.33
C ALA A 291 1.66 24.84 5.74
N GLY A 292 1.50 23.92 4.79
CA GLY A 292 1.13 22.51 5.06
C GLY A 292 2.09 21.48 4.48
N VAL A 293 3.18 21.91 3.86
CA VAL A 293 4.11 21.01 3.18
C VAL A 293 5.09 20.47 4.20
N SER A 294 5.08 19.15 4.41
CA SER A 294 6.09 18.48 5.24
C SER A 294 7.51 18.80 4.71
N PRO A 295 8.57 18.73 5.54
CA PRO A 295 9.93 18.96 5.06
C PRO A 295 10.30 18.09 3.85
N LEU A 296 9.81 16.84 3.83
CA LEU A 296 9.96 15.93 2.69
C LEU A 296 9.21 16.45 1.44
N GLY A 297 7.97 16.92 1.61
CA GLY A 297 7.20 17.53 0.53
C GLY A 297 7.91 18.75 -0.06
N GLN A 298 8.51 19.60 0.78
CA GLN A 298 9.24 20.79 0.33
C GLN A 298 10.47 20.42 -0.49
N GLN A 299 11.22 19.38 -0.07
CA GLN A 299 12.36 18.86 -0.82
C GLN A 299 11.93 18.35 -2.20
N TRP A 300 10.86 17.58 -2.27
CA TRP A 300 10.34 17.07 -3.54
C TRP A 300 9.77 18.16 -4.44
N THR A 301 9.03 19.12 -3.88
CA THR A 301 8.54 20.28 -4.63
C THR A 301 9.73 21.05 -5.21
N GLN A 302 10.78 21.30 -4.43
CA GLN A 302 11.98 21.96 -4.92
C GLN A 302 12.72 21.15 -6.00
N HIS A 303 12.76 19.82 -5.85
CA HIS A 303 13.43 18.91 -6.79
C HIS A 303 12.73 18.84 -8.15
N LEU A 304 11.39 18.85 -8.18
CA LEU A 304 10.61 18.67 -9.41
C LEU A 304 10.10 19.98 -10.04
N SER A 305 9.99 21.07 -9.27
CA SER A 305 9.41 22.33 -9.74
C SER A 305 10.27 22.98 -10.83
N GLY A 306 9.68 23.13 -12.02
CA GLY A 306 10.36 23.65 -13.21
C GLY A 306 11.19 22.61 -13.98
N MET A 307 11.05 21.32 -13.68
CA MET A 307 11.82 20.25 -14.32
C MET A 307 11.02 19.50 -15.39
N LEU A 308 11.74 18.84 -16.30
CA LEU A 308 11.24 17.81 -17.20
C LEU A 308 11.60 16.44 -16.62
N LEU A 309 10.61 15.57 -16.44
CA LEU A 309 10.80 14.17 -16.12
C LEU A 309 10.63 13.36 -17.41
N THR A 310 11.63 12.57 -17.77
CA THR A 310 11.58 11.68 -18.94
C THR A 310 11.69 10.23 -18.51
N PHE A 311 10.75 9.40 -18.91
CA PHE A 311 10.84 7.95 -18.84
C PHE A 311 11.14 7.38 -20.23
N MET A 312 12.03 6.40 -20.28
CA MET A 312 12.37 5.68 -21.50
C MET A 312 12.42 4.19 -21.20
N SER A 313 11.69 3.39 -21.97
CA SER A 313 11.79 1.93 -21.95
C SER A 313 11.97 1.40 -23.36
N THR A 314 12.94 0.50 -23.52
CA THR A 314 13.19 -0.23 -24.77
C THR A 314 13.10 -1.71 -24.48
N TYR A 315 12.15 -2.38 -25.11
CA TYR A 315 12.02 -3.83 -25.10
C TYR A 315 12.37 -4.38 -26.49
N GLY A 316 13.25 -5.38 -26.54
CA GLY A 316 13.57 -6.08 -27.79
C GLY A 316 13.71 -7.58 -27.53
N SER A 317 12.97 -8.40 -28.27
CA SER A 317 13.09 -9.86 -28.19
C SER A 317 14.02 -10.38 -29.30
N SER A 318 15.10 -11.07 -28.95
CA SER A 318 16.13 -11.54 -29.90
C SER A 318 15.87 -12.94 -30.48
N GLY A 319 14.62 -13.39 -30.59
CA GLY A 319 14.27 -14.77 -30.99
C GLY A 319 13.38 -14.85 -32.22
N GLY A 320 13.93 -15.25 -33.38
CA GLY A 320 13.19 -15.69 -34.58
C GLY A 320 12.37 -14.63 -35.35
N GLY A 321 12.12 -13.48 -34.74
CA GLY A 321 11.50 -12.28 -35.32
C GLY A 321 11.85 -11.07 -34.45
N ASN A 322 12.11 -9.93 -35.06
CA ASN A 322 12.46 -8.70 -34.34
C ASN A 322 11.16 -7.99 -33.96
N VAL A 323 10.70 -8.20 -32.72
CA VAL A 323 9.68 -7.35 -32.11
C VAL A 323 10.39 -6.40 -31.16
N GLY A 324 10.36 -5.11 -31.51
CA GLY A 324 10.90 -4.03 -30.70
C GLY A 324 9.77 -3.11 -30.27
N SER A 325 9.76 -2.72 -29.00
CA SER A 325 8.92 -1.64 -28.50
C SER A 325 9.77 -0.60 -27.80
N THR A 326 9.54 0.66 -28.12
CA THR A 326 10.12 1.80 -27.40
C THR A 326 8.97 2.64 -26.89
N ALA A 327 8.97 2.94 -25.59
CA ALA A 327 8.03 3.86 -24.97
C ALA A 327 8.82 5.03 -24.38
N LYS A 328 8.36 6.25 -24.66
CA LYS A 328 8.90 7.49 -24.11
C LYS A 328 7.76 8.29 -23.52
N ARG A 329 7.84 8.58 -22.22
CA ARG A 329 6.91 9.48 -21.53
C ARG A 329 7.65 10.71 -21.05
N GLU A 330 7.02 11.85 -21.16
CA GLU A 330 7.55 13.12 -20.67
C GLU A 330 6.50 13.81 -19.80
N LEU A 331 6.95 14.33 -18.66
CA LEU A 331 6.14 15.10 -17.73
C LEU A 331 6.87 16.42 -17.45
N TYR A 332 6.29 17.51 -17.94
CA TYR A 332 6.81 18.86 -17.81
C TYR A 332 6.17 19.50 -16.59
N MET A 333 6.96 19.75 -15.55
CA MET A 333 6.48 20.21 -14.24
C MET A 333 6.70 21.72 -14.10
N CYS A 334 5.69 22.55 -14.30
CA CYS A 334 5.83 23.99 -14.18
C CYS A 334 5.85 24.46 -12.72
N ARG A 335 6.56 25.57 -12.46
CA ARG A 335 6.72 26.10 -11.10
C ARG A 335 5.44 26.63 -10.47
N ASN A 336 4.46 26.97 -11.29
CA ASN A 336 3.14 27.44 -10.87
C ASN A 336 2.19 26.29 -10.46
N GLY A 337 2.62 25.04 -10.54
CA GLY A 337 1.79 23.87 -10.24
C GLY A 337 1.08 23.29 -11.47
N GLU A 338 1.28 23.83 -12.68
CA GLU A 338 0.78 23.20 -13.91
C GLU A 338 1.71 22.08 -14.39
N PHE A 339 1.16 21.06 -15.03
CA PHE A 339 1.97 20.07 -15.75
C PHE A 339 1.47 19.84 -17.16
N TYR A 340 2.38 19.41 -18.03
CA TYR A 340 2.07 18.87 -19.36
C TYR A 340 2.63 17.45 -19.46
N TYR A 341 1.90 16.57 -20.12
CA TYR A 341 2.24 15.17 -20.28
C TYR A 341 2.21 14.79 -21.76
N THR A 342 3.21 14.05 -22.20
CA THR A 342 3.23 13.39 -23.51
C THR A 342 3.66 11.93 -23.37
N ASP A 343 3.01 11.05 -24.11
CA ASP A 343 3.42 9.66 -24.28
C ASP A 343 3.61 9.36 -25.77
N GLU A 344 4.73 8.75 -26.10
CA GLU A 344 5.05 8.27 -27.44
C GLU A 344 5.43 6.80 -27.33
N SER A 345 4.61 5.93 -27.92
CA SER A 345 4.90 4.51 -28.02
C SER A 345 5.11 4.11 -29.47
N LEU A 346 6.19 3.39 -29.73
CA LEU A 346 6.54 2.85 -31.03
C LEU A 346 6.72 1.34 -30.91
N THR A 347 5.88 0.58 -31.61
CA THR A 347 6.06 -0.87 -31.76
C THR A 347 6.39 -1.21 -33.20
N THR A 348 7.52 -1.88 -33.41
CA THR A 348 7.95 -2.43 -34.69
C THR A 348 7.94 -3.96 -34.63
N VAL A 349 7.31 -4.57 -35.63
CA VAL A 349 7.29 -6.01 -35.81
C VAL A 349 7.92 -6.30 -37.16
N ASP A 350 9.02 -7.03 -37.17
CA ASP A 350 9.67 -7.55 -38.37
C ASP A 350 9.81 -9.07 -38.24
N VAL A 351 8.92 -9.78 -38.93
CA VAL A 351 8.94 -11.23 -39.08
C VAL A 351 9.17 -11.58 -40.54
N GLN A 352 9.84 -12.69 -40.82
CA GLN A 352 10.28 -13.07 -42.17
C GLN A 352 9.09 -13.14 -43.15
N GLY A 353 8.87 -12.06 -43.91
CA GLY A 353 7.78 -11.92 -44.89
C GLY A 353 6.64 -10.94 -44.51
N ALA A 354 6.64 -10.34 -43.32
CA ALA A 354 5.66 -9.32 -42.93
C ALA A 354 6.25 -8.33 -41.91
N GLY A 355 6.13 -7.03 -42.22
CA GLY A 355 6.51 -5.93 -41.33
C GLY A 355 5.30 -5.10 -40.93
N GLY A 356 5.28 -4.61 -39.69
CA GLY A 356 4.24 -3.73 -39.16
C GLY A 356 4.81 -2.65 -38.26
N TYR A 357 4.29 -1.43 -38.38
CA TYR A 357 4.57 -0.31 -37.50
C TYR A 357 3.26 0.14 -36.87
N SER A 358 3.24 0.31 -35.55
CA SER A 358 2.16 0.98 -34.83
C SER A 358 2.76 2.04 -33.92
N GLY A 359 2.23 3.26 -33.99
CA GLY A 359 2.61 4.37 -33.13
C GLY A 359 1.36 5.03 -32.55
N GLY A 360 1.43 5.38 -31.26
CA GLY A 360 0.42 6.17 -30.55
C GLY A 360 1.07 7.40 -29.94
N GLN A 361 0.35 8.51 -29.93
CA GLN A 361 0.74 9.72 -29.22
C GLN A 361 -0.44 10.20 -28.37
N ASP A 362 -0.24 10.20 -27.06
CA ASP A 362 -1.22 10.73 -26.12
C ASP A 362 -0.65 11.99 -25.46
N GLN A 363 -1.51 12.97 -25.21
CA GLN A 363 -1.15 14.24 -24.58
C GLN A 363 -2.16 14.60 -23.50
N GLY A 364 -1.71 15.26 -22.46
CA GLY A 364 -2.59 15.80 -21.42
C GLY A 364 -1.92 16.89 -20.60
N GLN A 365 -2.70 17.53 -19.76
CA GLN A 365 -2.25 18.62 -18.89
C GLN A 365 -3.15 18.72 -17.66
N GLY A 366 -2.68 19.46 -16.67
CA GLY A 366 -3.46 19.73 -15.47
C GLY A 366 -2.63 20.39 -14.38
N GLN A 367 -2.97 20.10 -13.13
CA GLN A 367 -2.29 20.60 -11.94
C GLN A 367 -1.54 19.46 -11.24
N TRP A 368 -0.35 19.73 -10.71
CA TRP A 368 0.41 18.78 -9.92
C TRP A 368 0.66 19.32 -8.52
N ARG A 369 0.82 18.40 -7.57
CA ARG A 369 1.30 18.71 -6.23
C ARG A 369 2.01 17.52 -5.60
N ILE A 370 2.83 17.80 -4.59
CA ILE A 370 3.38 16.75 -3.73
C ILE A 370 2.41 16.49 -2.59
N VAL A 371 2.03 15.24 -2.42
CA VAL A 371 1.34 14.73 -1.23
C VAL A 371 2.35 13.93 -0.42
N THR A 372 2.25 13.98 0.91
CA THR A 372 3.11 13.16 1.77
C THR A 372 2.27 12.42 2.77
N GLN A 373 2.60 11.16 3.00
CA GLN A 373 1.96 10.30 3.98
C GLN A 373 3.06 9.63 4.80
N GLY A 374 3.18 10.02 6.08
CA GLY A 374 4.30 9.58 6.92
C GLY A 374 5.66 9.96 6.34
N SER A 375 6.48 8.96 6.02
CA SER A 375 7.82 9.12 5.41
C SER A 375 7.83 8.98 3.89
N ALA A 376 6.70 8.67 3.26
CA ALA A 376 6.57 8.56 1.82
C ALA A 376 6.10 9.89 1.21
N ALA A 377 6.50 10.13 -0.04
CA ALA A 377 6.01 11.23 -0.84
C ALA A 377 5.38 10.68 -2.11
N GLY A 378 4.27 11.29 -2.55
CA GLY A 378 3.60 10.99 -3.80
C GLY A 378 3.50 12.23 -4.67
N LEU A 379 3.61 12.05 -5.98
CA LEU A 379 3.27 13.03 -6.98
C LEU A 379 1.81 12.84 -7.39
N GLU A 380 0.94 13.76 -6.98
CA GLU A 380 -0.47 13.78 -7.40
C GLU A 380 -0.61 14.66 -8.64
N LEU A 381 -1.16 14.11 -9.73
CA LEU A 381 -1.51 14.78 -10.98
C LEU A 381 -3.04 14.85 -11.09
N ARG A 382 -3.59 16.06 -11.12
CA ARG A 382 -5.00 16.35 -11.34
C ARG A 382 -5.18 16.82 -12.76
N TRP A 383 -5.74 15.97 -13.59
CA TRP A 383 -5.93 16.22 -15.01
C TRP A 383 -7.08 17.20 -15.25
N ASP A 384 -7.01 17.99 -16.32
CA ASP A 384 -8.07 18.95 -16.68
C ASP A 384 -9.42 18.28 -16.98
N ASN A 385 -9.42 16.98 -17.29
CA ASN A 385 -10.63 16.18 -17.48
C ASN A 385 -11.30 15.77 -16.15
N GLY A 386 -10.71 16.11 -15.01
CA GLY A 386 -11.19 15.77 -13.66
C GLY A 386 -10.59 14.50 -13.06
N ASP A 387 -9.84 13.71 -13.83
CA ASP A 387 -9.16 12.53 -13.31
C ASP A 387 -8.03 12.94 -12.36
N THR A 388 -7.67 12.05 -11.42
CA THR A 388 -6.52 12.25 -10.54
C THR A 388 -5.70 10.96 -10.50
N THR A 389 -4.39 11.08 -10.66
CA THR A 389 -3.43 9.98 -10.54
C THR A 389 -2.37 10.33 -9.52
N THR A 390 -1.91 9.35 -8.74
CA THR A 390 -0.87 9.55 -7.74
C THR A 390 0.25 8.54 -7.98
N HIS A 391 1.49 9.01 -8.00
CA HIS A 391 2.69 8.19 -8.20
C HIS A 391 3.57 8.26 -6.96
N LEU A 392 4.03 7.12 -6.43
CA LEU A 392 4.99 7.07 -5.33
C LEU A 392 6.34 7.64 -5.79
N LEU A 393 6.91 8.57 -5.02
CA LEU A 393 8.21 9.17 -5.29
C LEU A 393 9.30 8.54 -4.44
N GLU A 394 10.35 8.05 -5.11
CA GLU A 394 11.57 7.57 -4.44
C GLU A 394 12.82 8.23 -5.02
N PHE A 395 13.81 8.47 -4.16
CA PHE A 395 15.11 9.00 -4.54
C PHE A 395 16.23 8.09 -4.03
N THR A 396 16.74 7.23 -4.89
CA THR A 396 17.73 6.20 -4.54
C THR A 396 18.87 6.24 -5.54
N ASP A 397 20.12 6.14 -5.07
CA ASP A 397 21.33 6.19 -5.89
C ASP A 397 21.39 7.41 -6.84
N ASN A 398 20.93 8.57 -6.34
CA ASN A 398 20.85 9.82 -7.10
C ASN A 398 19.99 9.73 -8.37
N LYS A 399 18.92 8.91 -8.32
CA LYS A 399 17.93 8.74 -9.38
C LYS A 399 16.54 8.91 -8.80
N THR A 400 15.66 9.51 -9.58
CA THR A 400 14.24 9.65 -9.25
C THR A 400 13.47 8.47 -9.81
N TYR A 401 12.57 7.92 -9.00
CA TYR A 401 11.64 6.88 -9.39
C TYR A 401 10.20 7.31 -9.12
N LEU A 402 9.31 6.99 -10.06
CA LEU A 402 7.86 7.11 -9.91
C LEU A 402 7.29 5.69 -10.06
N ASP A 403 6.64 5.17 -9.02
CA ASP A 403 6.09 3.79 -9.00
C ASP A 403 7.11 2.73 -9.45
N GLU A 404 8.31 2.74 -8.86
CA GLU A 404 9.45 1.85 -9.20
C GLU A 404 10.06 2.06 -10.60
N GLU A 405 9.48 2.91 -11.44
CA GLU A 405 10.01 3.25 -12.76
C GLU A 405 11.03 4.38 -12.63
N ARG A 406 12.19 4.26 -13.28
CA ARG A 406 13.21 5.32 -13.24
C ARG A 406 12.83 6.46 -14.19
N TRP A 407 12.85 7.69 -13.67
CA TRP A 407 12.68 8.92 -14.44
C TRP A 407 13.95 9.78 -14.42
N PHE A 408 14.29 10.33 -15.57
CA PHE A 408 15.38 11.30 -15.70
C PHE A 408 14.83 12.70 -15.48
N VAL A 409 15.35 13.40 -14.46
CA VAL A 409 14.95 14.77 -14.13
C VAL A 409 15.96 15.74 -14.73
N THR A 410 15.52 16.63 -15.61
CA THR A 410 16.37 17.64 -16.25
C THR A 410 15.74 19.03 -16.17
N ALA A 411 16.57 20.06 -16.29
CA ALA A 411 16.09 21.45 -16.32
C ALA A 411 15.61 21.91 -17.71
N ASP A 412 15.59 21.02 -18.71
CA ASP A 412 15.22 21.33 -20.10
C ASP A 412 13.70 21.26 -20.27
N ASN A 413 12.98 22.06 -19.48
CA ASN A 413 11.53 22.17 -19.55
C ASN A 413 11.19 23.35 -20.48
N SER A 414 10.64 23.06 -21.66
CA SER A 414 10.31 24.06 -22.69
C SER A 414 8.85 24.52 -22.69
N TYR A 415 7.99 23.88 -21.88
CA TYR A 415 6.58 24.25 -21.72
C TYR A 415 6.38 25.35 -20.68
N CYS A 416 7.36 25.49 -19.79
CA CYS A 416 7.50 26.52 -18.79
C CYS A 416 8.74 27.37 -19.13
#